data_AF-A0A3G8Y470-F1
#
_entry.id   AF-A0A3G8Y470-F1
#
_cell.length_a   1.000
_cell.length_b   1.000
_cell.length_c   1.000
_cell.angle_alpha   90.00
_cell.angle_beta   90.00
_cell.angle_gamma   90.00
#
_symmetry.space_group_name_H-M   'P 1'
#
loop_
_entity.id
_entity.type
_entity.pdbx_description
1 polymer ?
#
loop_
_entity_poly.entity_id
_entity_poly.type
_entity_poly.pdbx_seq_one_letter_code
_entity_poly.pdbx_strand_id
1 'polypeptide(L)'
;MDFKIFEKEHFKTLIQFKDSIQFENLLSQNEISFSTDVISNTNISDYRRYYFLEENRAKINLILKENAIIPLNENYGVSDLQQSKKIYKIYVIALLSIFIILFGIFYLIKIIS
;
A
#
# COMPACT_ATOMS: atom_id res chain seq x y z
N MET A 1 11.92 -4.59 23.08
CA MET A 1 11.09 -3.67 22.29
C MET A 1 12.00 -2.52 21.89
N ASP A 2 12.23 -2.33 20.59
CA ASP A 2 13.24 -1.39 20.09
C ASP A 2 12.59 0.00 19.89
N PHE A 3 12.70 0.87 20.88
CA PHE A 3 11.98 2.16 20.95
C PHE A 3 12.38 3.13 19.82
N LYS A 4 13.56 2.95 19.22
CA LYS A 4 14.08 3.79 18.14
C LYS A 4 13.20 3.82 16.89
N ILE A 5 12.42 2.78 16.64
CA ILE A 5 11.55 2.69 15.46
C ILE A 5 10.35 3.65 15.61
N PHE A 6 9.89 3.92 16.83
CA PHE A 6 8.75 4.79 17.09
C PHE A 6 9.10 6.28 17.13
N GLU A 7 10.38 6.63 17.19
CA GLU A 7 10.86 8.01 17.13
C GLU A 7 10.87 8.59 15.70
N LYS A 8 10.78 7.72 14.69
CA LYS A 8 10.83 8.06 13.26
C LYS A 8 9.55 7.64 12.54
N GLU A 9 9.39 8.10 11.29
CA GLU A 9 8.34 7.59 10.42
C GLU A 9 8.47 6.08 10.25
N HIS A 10 7.38 5.38 10.52
CA HIS A 10 7.33 3.93 10.55
C HIS A 10 6.01 3.43 9.99
N PHE A 11 6.03 2.19 9.54
CA PHE A 11 4.84 1.47 9.09
C PHE A 11 4.74 0.12 9.76
N LYS A 12 3.53 -0.43 9.71
CA LYS A 12 3.21 -1.75 10.25
C LYS A 12 2.80 -2.72 9.16
N THR A 13 3.08 -3.99 9.38
CA THR A 13 2.56 -5.11 8.58
C THR A 13 2.19 -6.27 9.50
N LEU A 14 1.21 -7.07 9.08
CA LEU A 14 0.81 -8.29 9.75
C LEU A 14 1.23 -9.49 8.91
N ILE A 15 1.96 -10.42 9.51
CA ILE A 15 2.40 -11.65 8.84
C ILE A 15 1.76 -12.85 9.53
N GLN A 16 1.34 -13.85 8.77
CA GLN A 16 0.82 -15.08 9.35
C GLN A 16 1.90 -15.73 10.21
N PHE A 17 1.51 -16.26 11.37
CA PHE A 17 2.40 -16.90 12.33
C PHE A 17 3.17 -18.06 11.70
N LYS A 18 2.55 -18.80 10.77
CA LYS A 18 3.21 -19.89 10.02
C LYS A 18 4.43 -19.41 9.21
N ASP A 19 4.42 -18.16 8.75
CA ASP A 19 5.47 -17.57 7.90
C ASP A 19 6.43 -16.68 8.71
N SER A 20 6.15 -16.45 10.00
CA SER A 20 6.87 -15.48 10.82
C SER A 20 8.34 -15.83 11.01
N ILE A 21 8.66 -17.12 11.18
CA ILE A 21 10.05 -17.60 11.37
C ILE A 21 10.87 -17.37 10.10
N GLN A 22 10.31 -17.71 8.93
CA GLN A 22 10.98 -17.48 7.64
C GLN A 22 11.17 -15.98 7.41
N PHE A 23 10.15 -15.18 7.70
CA PHE A 23 10.21 -13.74 7.54
C PHE A 23 11.28 -13.11 8.44
N GLU A 24 11.33 -13.46 9.72
CA GLU A 24 12.35 -12.95 10.66
C GLU A 24 13.77 -13.34 10.24
N ASN A 25 13.97 -14.54 9.70
CA ASN A 25 15.26 -14.95 9.14
C ASN A 25 15.65 -14.08 7.93
N LEU A 26 14.72 -13.80 7.03
CA LEU A 26 14.97 -12.93 5.87
C LEU A 26 15.30 -11.50 6.29
N LEU A 27 14.61 -10.97 7.31
CA LEU A 27 14.90 -9.65 7.88
C LEU A 27 16.31 -9.61 8.48
N SER A 28 16.68 -10.64 9.24
CA SER A 28 18.00 -10.76 9.86
C SER A 28 19.12 -10.83 8.81
N GLN A 29 18.95 -11.65 7.76
CA GLN A 29 19.90 -11.75 6.64
C GLN A 29 20.08 -10.45 5.87
N ASN A 30 19.04 -9.60 5.87
CA ASN A 30 19.05 -8.30 5.21
C ASN A 30 19.39 -7.14 6.14
N GLU A 31 19.79 -7.42 7.39
CA GLU A 31 20.13 -6.43 8.42
C GLU A 31 19.01 -5.41 8.67
N ILE A 32 17.74 -5.85 8.59
CA ILE A 32 16.58 -4.99 8.78
C ILE A 32 16.10 -5.08 10.22
N SER A 33 16.25 -3.99 10.97
CA SER A 33 15.69 -3.86 12.32
C SER A 33 14.17 -3.77 12.29
N PHE A 34 13.54 -4.42 13.25
CA PHE A 34 12.09 -4.44 13.41
C PHE A 34 11.69 -4.46 14.89
N SER A 35 10.47 -4.00 15.17
CA SER A 35 9.84 -4.16 16.48
C SER A 35 8.56 -4.98 16.31
N THR A 36 8.23 -5.80 17.30
CA THR A 36 7.00 -6.59 17.33
C THR A 36 6.14 -6.19 18.51
N ASP A 37 4.83 -6.28 18.34
CA ASP A 37 3.86 -6.09 19.41
C ASP A 37 2.98 -7.34 19.56
N VAL A 38 2.64 -7.68 20.81
CA VAL A 38 1.78 -8.82 21.12
C VAL A 38 0.34 -8.38 20.95
N ILE A 39 -0.35 -8.95 19.97
CA ILE A 39 -1.74 -8.62 19.70
C ILE A 39 -2.62 -9.35 20.73
N SER A 40 -2.85 -8.74 21.91
CA SER A 40 -3.56 -9.39 23.02
C SER A 40 -5.10 -9.37 22.92
N ASN A 41 -5.70 -8.76 21.88
CA ASN A 41 -7.11 -8.34 21.93
C ASN A 41 -7.95 -8.63 20.68
N THR A 42 -7.47 -9.40 19.69
CA THR A 42 -8.19 -9.53 18.40
C THR A 42 -8.26 -10.96 17.88
N ASN A 43 -9.31 -11.26 17.11
CA ASN A 43 -9.55 -12.50 16.33
C ASN A 43 -8.49 -12.79 15.24
N ILE A 44 -7.28 -12.24 15.38
CA ILE A 44 -6.15 -12.29 14.46
C ILE A 44 -4.97 -12.98 15.18
N SER A 45 -5.28 -13.93 16.09
CA SER A 45 -4.30 -14.67 16.91
C SER A 45 -3.20 -15.33 16.09
N ASP A 46 -3.51 -15.64 14.84
CA ASP A 46 -2.63 -16.36 13.93
C ASP A 46 -1.71 -15.42 13.13
N TYR A 47 -1.62 -14.14 13.52
CA TYR A 47 -0.74 -13.16 12.89
C TYR A 47 0.14 -12.45 13.91
N ARG A 48 1.33 -12.07 13.45
CA ARG A 48 2.29 -11.26 14.21
C ARG A 48 2.43 -9.89 13.55
N ARG A 49 2.36 -8.83 14.37
CA ARG A 49 2.54 -7.46 13.92
C ARG A 49 4.00 -7.06 13.99
N TYR A 50 4.49 -6.53 12.89
CA TYR A 50 5.84 -5.98 12.76
C TYR A 50 5.78 -4.50 12.44
N TYR A 51 6.71 -3.75 13.03
CA TYR A 51 6.92 -2.33 12.81
C TYR A 51 8.31 -2.12 12.20
N PHE A 52 8.37 -1.31 11.15
CA PHE A 52 9.57 -1.01 10.39
C PHE A 52 9.67 0.49 10.13
N LEU A 53 10.89 0.98 9.97
CA LEU A 53 11.13 2.33 9.47
C LEU A 53 10.65 2.48 8.01
N GLU A 54 10.08 3.64 7.69
CA GLU A 54 9.53 3.94 6.36
C GLU A 54 10.59 3.80 5.24
N GLU A 55 11.85 4.11 5.55
CA GLU A 55 13.01 3.95 4.65
C GLU A 55 13.20 2.51 4.16
N ASN A 56 12.78 1.52 4.95
CA ASN A 56 12.89 0.09 4.61
C ASN A 56 11.69 -0.45 3.83
N ARG A 57 10.65 0.37 3.57
CA ARG A 57 9.40 -0.09 2.93
C ARG A 57 9.64 -0.79 1.60
N ALA A 58 10.47 -0.22 0.72
CA ALA A 58 10.74 -0.81 -0.58
C ALA A 58 11.41 -2.18 -0.47
N LYS A 59 12.38 -2.30 0.45
CA LYS A 59 13.11 -3.55 0.70
C LYS A 59 12.20 -4.63 1.30
N ILE A 60 11.37 -4.26 2.27
CA ILE A 60 10.37 -5.14 2.88
C ILE A 60 9.36 -5.64 1.83
N ASN A 61 8.83 -4.76 0.99
CA ASN A 61 7.87 -5.15 -0.05
C ASN A 61 8.48 -6.14 -1.06
N LEU A 62 9.76 -5.97 -1.39
CA LEU A 62 10.49 -6.88 -2.26
C LEU A 62 10.67 -8.26 -1.61
N ILE A 63 11.10 -8.31 -0.34
CA ILE A 63 11.22 -9.56 0.43
C ILE A 63 9.88 -10.32 0.47
N LEU A 64 8.79 -9.62 0.78
CA LEU A 64 7.45 -10.23 0.84
C LEU A 64 7.05 -10.82 -0.51
N LYS A 65 7.27 -10.08 -1.60
CA LYS A 65 6.93 -10.51 -2.96
C LYS A 65 7.76 -11.69 -3.43
N GLU A 66 9.08 -11.65 -3.26
CA GLU A 66 10.00 -12.68 -3.75
C GLU A 66 9.86 -14.00 -3.00
N ASN A 67 9.47 -13.95 -1.73
CA ASN A 67 9.32 -15.13 -0.88
C ASN A 67 7.86 -15.61 -0.77
N ALA A 68 6.95 -15.05 -1.60
CA ALA A 68 5.53 -15.36 -1.59
C ALA A 68 4.84 -15.24 -0.21
N ILE A 69 5.36 -14.36 0.66
CA ILE A 69 4.78 -14.09 1.97
C ILE A 69 3.66 -13.07 1.79
N ILE A 70 2.43 -13.48 2.07
CA ILE A 70 1.24 -12.64 1.90
C ILE A 70 0.97 -11.93 3.24
N PRO A 71 1.28 -10.63 3.37
CA PRO A 71 0.91 -9.88 4.55
C PRO A 71 -0.61 -9.73 4.63
N LEU A 72 -1.18 -9.73 5.83
CA LEU A 72 -2.53 -9.24 6.03
C LEU A 72 -2.50 -7.72 5.83
N ASN A 73 -3.07 -7.27 4.71
CA ASN A 73 -3.31 -5.87 4.49
C ASN A 73 -4.34 -5.38 5.52
N GLU A 74 -3.87 -4.84 6.65
CA GLU A 74 -4.74 -4.00 7.51
C GLU A 74 -5.24 -2.76 6.74
N ASN A 75 -4.62 -2.44 5.59
CA ASN A 75 -4.88 -1.26 4.75
C ASN A 75 -5.55 -1.59 3.40
N TYR A 76 -6.61 -2.40 3.37
CA TYR A 76 -7.51 -2.46 2.19
C TYR A 76 -8.09 -1.07 1.80
N GLY A 77 -7.88 -0.02 2.60
CA GLY A 77 -8.23 1.36 2.24
C GLY A 77 -7.12 2.15 1.55
N VAL A 78 -5.88 2.14 2.03
CA VAL A 78 -4.96 3.28 1.75
C VAL A 78 -4.20 3.16 0.42
N SER A 79 -3.76 1.97 0.02
CA SER A 79 -3.11 1.78 -1.30
C SER A 79 -4.13 1.88 -2.44
N ASP A 80 -5.35 1.34 -2.22
CA ASP A 80 -6.47 1.49 -3.15
C ASP A 80 -6.95 2.94 -3.23
N LEU A 81 -6.89 3.73 -2.15
CA LEU A 81 -7.20 5.16 -2.19
C LEU A 81 -6.23 5.97 -3.07
N GLN A 82 -4.94 5.63 -3.10
CA GLN A 82 -3.99 6.31 -3.99
C GLN A 82 -4.15 5.90 -5.45
N GLN A 83 -4.37 4.61 -5.71
CA GLN A 83 -4.62 4.11 -7.06
C GLN A 83 -5.97 4.60 -7.62
N SER A 84 -7.02 4.56 -6.80
CA SER A 84 -8.34 5.08 -7.16
C SER A 84 -8.27 6.59 -7.46
N LYS A 85 -7.58 7.40 -6.64
CA LYS A 85 -7.38 8.83 -6.95
C LYS A 85 -6.76 9.06 -8.33
N LYS A 86 -5.80 8.22 -8.74
CA LYS A 86 -5.19 8.30 -10.07
C LYS A 86 -6.18 7.92 -11.19
N ILE A 87 -6.98 6.87 -10.98
CA ILE A 87 -8.02 6.42 -11.92
C ILE A 87 -9.14 7.48 -12.05
N TYR A 88 -9.62 8.05 -10.93
CA TYR A 88 -10.60 9.12 -10.92
C TYR A 88 -10.12 10.35 -11.69
N LYS A 89 -8.85 10.73 -11.55
CA LYS A 89 -8.30 11.87 -12.30
C LYS A 89 -8.31 11.63 -13.81
N ILE A 90 -7.96 10.42 -14.26
CA ILE A 90 -8.01 10.04 -15.68
C ILE A 90 -9.47 10.06 -16.19
N TYR A 91 -10.40 9.53 -15.38
CA TYR A 91 -11.82 9.50 -15.72
C TYR A 91 -12.40 10.90 -15.90
N VAL A 92 -12.08 11.84 -14.99
CA VAL A 92 -12.51 13.24 -15.08
C VAL A 92 -11.96 13.91 -16.34
N ILE A 93 -10.68 13.70 -16.67
CA ILE A 93 -10.06 14.25 -17.88
C ILE A 93 -10.73 13.71 -19.15
N ALA A 94 -11.02 12.41 -19.20
CA ALA A 94 -11.70 11.78 -20.32
C ALA A 94 -13.14 12.29 -20.48
N LEU A 95 -13.86 12.52 -19.38
CA LEU A 95 -15.21 13.08 -19.42
C LEU A 95 -15.17 14.51 -20.00
N LEU A 96 -14.23 15.34 -19.53
CA LEU A 96 -14.06 16.71 -19.96
C LEU A 96 -13.71 16.81 -21.45
N SER A 97 -12.86 15.92 -21.96
CA SER A 97 -12.50 15.91 -23.38
C SER A 97 -13.70 15.59 -24.28
N ILE A 98 -14.57 14.66 -23.87
CA ILE A 98 -15.81 14.32 -24.59
C ILE A 98 -16.72 15.55 -24.67
N PHE A 99 -16.91 16.28 -23.56
CA PHE A 99 -17.72 17.50 -23.55
C PHE A 99 -17.15 18.58 -24.49
N ILE A 100 -15.83 18.78 -24.50
CA ILE A 100 -15.19 19.75 -25.40
C ILE A 100 -15.41 19.38 -26.87
N ILE A 101 -15.27 18.09 -27.21
CA ILE A 101 -15.49 17.60 -28.58
C ILE A 101 -16.94 17.81 -29.02
N LEU A 102 -17.91 17.41 -28.19
CA LEU A 102 -19.33 17.58 -28.48
C LEU A 102 -19.70 19.06 -28.65
N PHE A 103 -19.18 19.93 -27.79
CA PHE A 103 -19.43 21.36 -27.88
C PHE A 103 -18.80 21.97 -29.13
N GLY A 104 -17.59 21.53 -29.50
CA GLY A 104 -16.92 21.95 -30.73
C GLY A 104 -17.69 21.54 -31.99
N ILE A 105 -18.18 20.30 -32.05
CA ILE A 105 -19.01 19.80 -33.16
C ILE A 105 -20.32 20.60 -33.25
N PHE A 106 -21.00 20.82 -32.13
CA PHE A 106 -22.23 21.61 -32.09
C PHE A 106 -22.00 23.04 -32.61
N TYR A 107 -20.90 23.67 -32.21
CA TYR A 107 -20.55 25.01 -32.66
C TYR A 107 -20.21 25.05 -34.17
N LEU A 108 -19.48 24.05 -34.68
CA LEU A 108 -19.19 23.93 -36.11
C LEU A 108 -20.46 23.75 -36.94
N ILE A 109 -21.39 22.91 -36.49
CA ILE A 109 -22.69 22.74 -37.16
C ILE A 109 -23.47 24.06 -37.18
N LYS A 110 -23.46 24.82 -36.08
CA LYS A 110 -24.10 26.14 -36.01
C LYS A 110 -23.46 27.19 -36.92
N ILE A 111 -22.16 27.12 -37.18
CA ILE A 111 -21.47 28.04 -38.10
C ILE A 111 -21.76 27.68 -39.57
N ILE A 112 -21.87 26.38 -39.86
CA ILE A 112 -22.04 25.87 -41.23
C ILE A 112 -23.51 25.95 -41.68
N SER A 113 -24.47 25.83 -40.75
CA SER A 113 -25.91 26.01 -40.99
C SER A 113 -26.34 27.46 -40.99
#